data_AF-A0A126R0T9-F1
#
_entry.id   AF-A0A126R0T9-F1
#
_cell.length_a   1.000
_cell.length_b   1.000
_cell.length_c   1.000
_cell.angle_alpha   90.00
_cell.angle_beta   90.00
_cell.angle_gamma   90.00
#
_symmetry.space_group_name_H-M   'P 1'
#
loop_
_entity.id
_entity.type
_entity.pdbx_description
1 polymer ?
#
loop_
_entity_poly.entity_id
_entity_poly.type
_entity_poly.pdbx_seq_one_letter_code
_entity_poly.pdbx_strand_id
1 'polypeptide(L)'
;MKQLLKPLKKSIIQISLILIFLLINVYCNLTLPSYTADIVDIGIQNTDFNYIINVGTMMMIMVLIGVLATIALSYLSSKVSSAYGRDLRKMTYEKILKFSNFELNKISRSSLITRNTNDVYQIQTFLAMLFTTILFAPILGIGSIIKALELGTNLLWIIVVTFISVVYLLG
;
A
#
# COMPACT_ATOMS: atom_id res chain seq x y z
N MET A 1 -8.49 -14.83 -17.46
CA MET A 1 -7.79 -13.62 -16.96
C MET A 1 -8.39 -12.29 -17.42
N LYS A 2 -8.57 -12.00 -18.72
CA LYS A 2 -9.06 -10.68 -19.20
C LYS A 2 -10.43 -10.24 -18.63
N GLN A 3 -11.32 -11.19 -18.30
CA GLN A 3 -12.62 -10.88 -17.68
C GLN A 3 -12.52 -10.45 -16.20
N LEU A 4 -11.48 -10.88 -15.48
CA LEU A 4 -11.25 -10.50 -14.07
C LEU A 4 -10.69 -9.07 -13.94
N LEU A 5 -10.05 -8.54 -14.99
CA LEU A 5 -9.52 -7.17 -15.02
C LEU A 5 -10.56 -6.14 -15.50
N LYS A 6 -11.67 -6.60 -16.09
CA LYS A 6 -12.71 -5.73 -16.67
C LYS A 6 -13.41 -4.84 -15.63
N PRO A 7 -13.75 -5.32 -14.42
CA PRO A 7 -14.35 -4.48 -13.38
C PRO A 7 -13.38 -3.39 -12.88
N LEU A 8 -12.07 -3.66 -12.84
CA LEU A 8 -11.05 -2.68 -12.42
C LEU A 8 -10.91 -1.52 -13.39
N LYS A 9 -11.13 -1.73 -14.70
CA LYS A 9 -11.08 -0.65 -15.71
C LYS A 9 -12.10 0.46 -15.44
N LYS A 10 -13.23 0.14 -14.78
CA LYS A 10 -14.25 1.13 -14.41
C LYS A 10 -13.79 2.06 -13.28
N SER A 11 -12.80 1.63 -12.48
CA SER A 11 -12.28 2.35 -11.32
C SER A 11 -10.90 2.96 -11.56
N ILE A 12 -10.45 3.15 -12.80
CA ILE A 12 -9.12 3.71 -13.14
C ILE A 12 -8.86 5.05 -12.45
N ILE A 13 -9.86 5.94 -12.40
CA ILE A 13 -9.72 7.25 -11.76
C ILE A 13 -9.45 7.10 -10.26
N GLN A 14 -10.16 6.19 -9.59
CA GLN A 14 -9.98 5.92 -8.16
C GLN A 14 -8.63 5.26 -7.88
N ILE A 15 -8.17 4.37 -8.77
CA ILE A 15 -6.85 3.73 -8.66
C ILE A 15 -5.72 4.75 -8.82
N SER A 16 -5.86 5.69 -9.77
CA SER A 16 -4.91 6.79 -9.92
C SER A 16 -4.85 7.65 -8.64
N LEU A 17 -6.01 7.97 -8.06
CA LEU A 17 -6.09 8.75 -6.82
C LEU A 17 -5.47 8.00 -5.63
N ILE A 18 -5.66 6.68 -5.53
CA ILE A 18 -4.99 5.81 -4.55
C ILE A 18 -3.47 5.95 -4.69
N LEU A 19 -2.94 5.86 -5.92
CA LEU A 19 -1.50 5.96 -6.16
C LEU A 19 -0.95 7.33 -5.75
N ILE A 20 -1.69 8.42 -5.99
CA ILE A 20 -1.30 9.77 -5.59
C ILE A 20 -1.22 9.88 -4.06
N PHE A 21 -2.25 9.44 -3.32
CA PHE A 21 -2.22 9.46 -1.86
C PHE A 21 -1.13 8.56 -1.28
N LEU A 22 -0.85 7.42 -1.92
CA LEU A 22 0.24 6.54 -1.55
C LEU A 22 1.60 7.24 -1.69
N LEU A 23 1.84 7.95 -2.80
CA LEU A 23 3.08 8.70 -3.00
C LEU A 23 3.24 9.85 -2.01
N ILE A 24 2.16 10.58 -1.71
CA ILE A 24 2.16 11.63 -0.67
C ILE A 24 2.54 11.01 0.68
N ASN A 25 1.93 9.89 1.03
CA ASN A 25 2.20 9.21 2.29
C ASN A 25 3.65 8.73 2.39
N VAL A 26 4.17 8.11 1.34
CA VAL A 26 5.58 7.67 1.29
C VAL A 26 6.53 8.86 1.41
N TYR A 27 6.24 9.96 0.71
CA TYR A 27 7.04 11.18 0.79
C TYR A 27 7.07 11.74 2.22
N CYS A 28 5.92 11.84 2.90
CA CYS A 28 5.89 12.20 4.32
C CYS A 28 6.80 11.30 5.16
N ASN A 29 6.68 9.97 5.02
CA ASN A 29 7.49 9.04 5.79
C ASN A 29 8.99 9.19 5.53
N LEU A 30 9.40 9.49 4.30
CA LEU A 30 10.81 9.64 3.93
C LEU A 30 11.44 10.96 4.38
N THR A 31 10.65 12.01 4.61
CA THR A 31 11.18 13.32 5.04
C THR A 31 11.30 13.46 6.56
N LEU A 32 10.56 12.67 7.34
CA LEU A 32 10.64 12.68 8.80
C LEU A 32 12.07 12.50 9.36
N PRO A 33 12.88 11.55 8.85
CA PRO A 33 14.27 11.39 9.30
C PRO A 33 15.14 12.62 9.01
N SER A 34 14.95 13.29 7.87
CA SER A 34 15.70 14.50 7.52
C SER A 34 15.44 15.63 8.51
N TYR A 35 14.17 15.88 8.86
CA TYR A 35 13.85 16.87 9.88
C TYR A 35 14.40 16.49 11.27
N THR A 36 14.43 15.19 11.57
CA THR A 36 15.04 14.71 12.83
C THR A 36 16.54 14.99 12.84
N ALA A 37 17.23 14.78 11.72
CA ALA A 37 18.64 15.14 11.57
C ALA A 37 18.86 16.65 11.71
N ASP A 38 18.05 17.48 11.06
CA ASP A 38 18.14 18.95 11.18
C ASP A 38 17.97 19.43 12.62
N ILE A 39 17.03 18.84 13.39
CA ILE A 39 16.86 19.15 14.81
C ILE A 39 18.13 18.85 15.59
N VAL A 40 18.79 17.72 15.32
CA VAL A 40 20.02 17.32 16.03
C VAL A 40 21.21 18.17 15.60
N ASP A 41 21.46 18.26 14.30
CA ASP A 41 22.69 18.81 13.73
C ASP A 41 22.72 20.34 13.75
N ILE A 42 21.56 20.99 13.62
CA ILE A 42 21.46 22.45 13.62
C ILE A 42 20.86 22.94 14.92
N GLY A 43 19.73 22.39 15.33
CA GLY A 43 19.02 22.85 16.53
C GLY A 43 19.80 22.58 17.81
N ILE A 44 20.07 21.31 18.11
CA ILE A 44 20.69 20.90 19.38
C ILE A 44 22.16 21.33 19.42
N GLN A 45 22.94 21.10 18.36
CA GLN A 45 24.36 21.48 18.35
C GLN A 45 24.58 22.98 18.56
N ASN A 46 23.72 23.84 17.99
CA ASN A 46 23.82 25.29 18.17
C ASN A 46 23.03 25.83 19.38
N THR A 47 22.36 24.96 20.14
CA THR A 47 21.45 25.36 21.24
C THR A 47 20.36 26.35 20.78
N ASP A 48 19.93 26.24 19.51
CA ASP A 48 18.91 27.11 18.93
C ASP A 48 17.51 26.50 19.13
N PHE A 49 16.89 26.85 20.26
CA PHE A 49 15.55 26.39 20.60
C PHE A 49 14.46 26.87 19.61
N ASN A 50 14.64 28.05 19.01
CA ASN A 50 13.66 28.56 18.05
C ASN A 50 13.69 27.72 16.77
N TYR A 51 14.88 27.33 16.31
CA TYR A 51 15.03 26.41 15.18
C TYR A 51 14.39 25.04 15.47
N ILE A 52 14.64 24.46 16.64
CA ILE A 52 14.05 23.17 17.05
C ILE A 52 12.52 23.24 17.01
N ILE A 53 11.91 24.30 17.56
CA ILE A 53 10.45 24.46 17.58
C ILE A 53 9.89 24.64 16.17
N ASN A 54 10.55 25.45 15.32
CA ASN A 54 10.11 25.69 13.95
C ASN A 54 10.13 24.40 13.11
N VAL A 55 11.25 23.66 13.15
CA VAL A 55 11.38 22.38 12.43
C VAL A 55 10.43 21.32 13.00
N GLY A 56 10.33 21.21 14.32
CA GLY A 56 9.37 20.30 14.97
C GLY A 56 7.92 20.60 14.62
N THR A 57 7.55 21.87 14.46
CA THR A 57 6.21 22.26 14.01
C THR A 57 5.98 21.85 12.54
N MET A 58 6.97 22.02 11.67
CA MET A 58 6.90 21.54 10.28
C MET A 58 6.78 20.00 10.21
N MET A 59 7.49 19.26 11.07
CA MET A 59 7.33 17.81 11.20
C MET A 59 5.90 17.42 11.58
N MET A 60 5.29 18.12 12.54
CA MET A 60 3.90 17.86 12.94
C MET A 60 2.93 18.07 11.77
N ILE A 61 3.10 19.15 10.99
CA ILE A 61 2.29 19.39 9.79
C ILE A 61 2.46 18.25 8.78
N MET A 62 3.70 17.77 8.58
CA MET A 62 3.98 16.68 7.65
C MET A 62 3.33 15.35 8.07
N VAL A 63 3.34 15.05 9.38
CA VAL A 63 2.65 13.90 9.95
C VAL A 63 1.15 14.01 9.77
N LEU A 64 0.55 15.19 10.02
CA LEU A 64 -0.88 15.41 9.81
C LEU A 64 -1.28 15.18 8.36
N ILE A 65 -0.51 15.71 7.40
CA ILE A 65 -0.72 15.47 5.96
C ILE A 65 -0.60 13.97 5.66
N GLY A 66 0.41 13.30 6.20
CA GLY A 66 0.62 11.87 6.02
C GLY A 66 -0.55 11.04 6.53
N VAL A 67 -1.09 11.37 7.71
CA VAL A 67 -2.25 10.72 8.32
C VAL A 67 -3.50 10.90 7.45
N LEU A 68 -3.78 12.14 7.01
CA LEU A 68 -4.91 12.41 6.12
C LEU A 68 -4.79 11.63 4.80
N ALA A 69 -3.58 11.55 4.24
CA ALA A 69 -3.30 10.74 3.05
C ALA A 69 -3.53 9.24 3.32
N THR A 70 -3.10 8.69 4.46
CA THR A 70 -3.35 7.29 4.84
C THR A 70 -4.84 6.99 4.96
N ILE A 71 -5.61 7.89 5.59
CA ILE A 71 -7.05 7.74 5.76
C ILE A 71 -7.74 7.73 4.40
N ALA A 72 -7.42 8.70 3.53
CA ALA A 72 -7.96 8.78 2.18
C ALA A 72 -7.60 7.54 1.34
N LEU A 73 -6.34 7.11 1.39
CA LEU A 73 -5.84 5.89 0.76
C LEU A 73 -6.63 4.65 1.20
N SER A 74 -6.79 4.48 2.52
CA SER A 74 -7.49 3.32 3.10
C SER A 74 -8.97 3.30 2.73
N TYR A 75 -9.63 4.46 2.78
CA TYR A 75 -11.03 4.60 2.37
C TYR A 75 -11.24 4.27 0.89
N LEU A 76 -10.41 4.86 0.00
CA LEU A 76 -10.50 4.60 -1.44
C LEU A 76 -10.18 3.15 -1.78
N SER A 77 -9.14 2.57 -1.17
CA SER A 77 -8.78 1.16 -1.33
C SER A 77 -9.93 0.23 -0.94
N SER A 78 -10.55 0.47 0.22
CA SER A 78 -11.71 -0.29 0.69
C SER A 78 -12.90 -0.17 -0.26
N LYS A 79 -13.18 1.04 -0.75
CA LYS A 79 -14.28 1.32 -1.69
C LYS A 79 -14.08 0.62 -3.04
N VAL A 80 -12.89 0.72 -3.62
CA VAL A 80 -12.55 0.07 -4.90
C VAL A 80 -12.60 -1.45 -4.77
N SER A 81 -11.98 -2.00 -3.72
CA SER A 81 -11.91 -3.45 -3.50
C SER A 81 -13.27 -4.05 -3.21
N SER A 82 -14.11 -3.38 -2.42
CA SER A 82 -15.49 -3.80 -2.15
C SER A 82 -16.39 -3.72 -3.39
N ALA A 83 -16.22 -2.68 -4.22
CA ALA A 83 -16.93 -2.58 -5.49
C ALA A 83 -16.53 -3.72 -6.44
N TYR A 84 -15.23 -4.04 -6.52
CA TYR A 84 -14.73 -5.17 -7.26
C TYR A 84 -15.31 -6.51 -6.76
N GLY A 85 -15.30 -6.73 -5.44
CA GLY A 85 -15.86 -7.94 -4.83
C GLY A 85 -17.35 -8.11 -5.16
N ARG A 86 -18.14 -7.04 -5.09
CA ARG A 86 -19.56 -7.05 -5.49
C ARG A 86 -19.74 -7.46 -6.96
N ASP A 87 -18.97 -6.84 -7.86
CA ASP A 87 -19.09 -7.11 -9.30
C ASP A 87 -18.64 -8.54 -9.63
N LEU A 88 -17.58 -9.04 -8.97
CA LEU A 88 -17.12 -10.41 -9.11
C LEU A 88 -18.14 -11.44 -8.57
N ARG A 89 -18.77 -11.18 -7.42
CA ARG A 89 -19.87 -12.02 -6.91
C ARG A 89 -21.02 -12.08 -7.91
N LYS A 90 -21.42 -10.93 -8.48
CA LYS A 90 -22.49 -10.89 -9.49
C LYS A 90 -22.15 -11.74 -10.71
N MET A 91 -20.94 -11.57 -11.26
CA MET A 91 -20.48 -12.35 -12.42
C MET A 91 -20.42 -13.86 -12.13
N THR A 92 -19.97 -14.24 -10.94
CA THR A 92 -19.84 -15.65 -10.54
C THR A 92 -21.22 -16.27 -10.33
N TYR A 93 -22.13 -15.54 -9.68
CA TYR A 93 -23.52 -15.96 -9.48
C TYR A 93 -24.27 -16.14 -10.81
N GLU A 94 -24.19 -15.18 -11.73
CA GLU A 94 -24.79 -15.29 -13.06
C GLU A 94 -24.23 -16.45 -13.89
N LYS A 95 -22.96 -16.82 -13.67
CA LYS A 95 -22.33 -17.98 -14.30
C LYS A 95 -22.88 -19.29 -13.72
N ILE A 96 -23.00 -19.38 -12.40
CA ILE A 96 -23.52 -20.57 -11.69
C ILE A 96 -24.96 -20.88 -12.14
N LEU A 97 -25.80 -19.85 -12.31
CA LEU A 97 -27.19 -20.03 -12.75
C LEU A 97 -27.33 -20.63 -14.17
N LYS A 98 -26.27 -20.61 -14.98
CA LYS A 98 -26.26 -21.16 -16.35
C LYS A 98 -25.74 -22.59 -16.43
N PHE A 99 -25.30 -23.18 -15.32
CA PHE A 99 -24.74 -24.53 -15.32
C PHE A 99 -25.81 -25.61 -15.46
N SER A 100 -25.50 -26.63 -16.25
CA SER A 100 -26.34 -27.83 -16.34
C SER A 100 -26.14 -28.74 -15.12
N ASN A 101 -27.07 -29.68 -14.88
CA ASN A 101 -26.93 -30.66 -13.79
C ASN A 101 -25.65 -31.51 -13.91
N PHE A 102 -25.17 -31.77 -15.14
CA PHE A 102 -23.91 -32.48 -15.37
C PHE A 102 -22.69 -31.66 -14.89
N GLU A 103 -22.67 -30.36 -15.15
CA GLU A 103 -21.61 -29.46 -14.69
C GLU A 103 -21.63 -29.26 -13.16
N LEU A 104 -22.84 -29.20 -12.56
CA LEU A 104 -23.02 -29.13 -11.11
C LEU A 104 -22.49 -30.37 -10.39
N ASN A 105 -22.62 -31.56 -10.98
CA ASN A 105 -22.07 -32.80 -10.43
C ASN A 105 -20.54 -32.86 -10.54
N LYS A 106 -19.94 -32.23 -11.56
CA LYS A 106 -18.48 -32.20 -11.73
C LYS A 106 -17.78 -31.25 -10.76
N ILE A 107 -18.39 -30.10 -10.43
CA ILE A 107 -17.77 -29.09 -9.56
C ILE A 107 -18.26 -29.21 -8.10
N SER A 108 -19.41 -29.86 -7.87
CA SER A 108 -20.14 -29.90 -6.60
C SER A 108 -20.74 -28.55 -6.20
N ARG A 109 -21.98 -28.59 -5.72
CA ARG A 109 -22.71 -27.39 -5.25
C ARG A 109 -22.00 -26.71 -4.09
N SER A 110 -21.38 -27.48 -3.19
CA SER A 110 -20.63 -26.97 -2.05
C SER A 110 -19.41 -26.15 -2.48
N SER A 111 -18.65 -26.62 -3.49
CA SER A 111 -17.50 -25.86 -4.02
C SER A 111 -17.94 -24.57 -4.71
N LEU A 112 -19.09 -24.55 -5.37
CA LEU A 112 -19.61 -23.33 -6.00
C LEU A 112 -20.01 -22.28 -4.97
N ILE A 113 -20.50 -22.69 -3.79
CA ILE A 113 -20.79 -21.78 -2.68
C ILE A 113 -19.49 -21.17 -2.17
N THR A 114 -18.48 -21.97 -1.85
CA THR A 114 -17.20 -21.46 -1.33
C THR A 114 -16.47 -20.56 -2.33
N ARG A 115 -16.53 -20.88 -3.62
CA ARG A 115 -15.99 -20.01 -4.70
C ARG A 115 -16.72 -18.68 -4.82
N ASN A 116 -18.02 -18.64 -4.56
CA ASN A 116 -18.80 -17.41 -4.65
C ASN A 116 -18.67 -16.54 -3.39
N THR A 117 -18.31 -17.12 -2.24
CA THR A 117 -18.17 -16.41 -0.96
C THR A 117 -16.70 -16.18 -0.61
N ASN A 118 -15.98 -17.23 -0.26
CA ASN A 118 -14.62 -17.19 0.29
C ASN A 118 -13.61 -16.70 -0.74
N ASP A 119 -13.61 -17.25 -1.95
CA ASP A 119 -12.62 -16.85 -2.96
C ASP A 119 -12.82 -15.38 -3.36
N VAL A 120 -14.08 -14.94 -3.50
CA VAL A 120 -14.36 -13.53 -3.81
C VAL A 120 -13.94 -12.62 -2.65
N TYR A 121 -14.16 -13.04 -1.40
CA TYR A 121 -13.67 -12.30 -0.24
C TYR A 121 -12.14 -12.23 -0.20
N GLN A 122 -11.44 -13.33 -0.45
CA GLN A 122 -9.98 -13.35 -0.50
C GLN A 122 -9.44 -12.42 -1.60
N ILE A 123 -10.04 -12.43 -2.79
CA ILE A 123 -9.64 -11.52 -3.87
C ILE A 123 -9.92 -10.05 -3.50
N GLN A 124 -11.06 -9.77 -2.86
CA GLN A 124 -11.39 -8.44 -2.36
C GLN A 124 -10.34 -7.96 -1.34
N THR A 125 -10.01 -8.79 -0.34
CA THR A 125 -9.00 -8.44 0.67
C THR A 125 -7.61 -8.32 0.07
N PHE A 126 -7.26 -9.20 -0.88
CA PHE A 126 -6.02 -9.10 -1.64
C PHE A 126 -5.89 -7.76 -2.37
N LEU A 127 -6.94 -7.31 -3.06
CA LEU A 127 -6.93 -6.00 -3.71
C LEU A 127 -6.79 -4.84 -2.71
N ALA A 128 -7.43 -4.94 -1.55
CA ALA A 128 -7.30 -3.93 -0.51
C ALA A 128 -5.85 -3.83 -0.02
N MET A 129 -5.25 -4.99 0.31
CA MET A 129 -3.84 -5.09 0.70
C MET A 129 -2.88 -4.68 -0.42
N LEU A 130 -3.24 -4.95 -1.68
CA LEU A 130 -2.44 -4.57 -2.82
C LEU A 130 -2.22 -3.06 -2.83
N PHE A 131 -3.30 -2.29 -2.70
CA PHE A 131 -3.26 -0.85 -2.73
C PHE A 131 -2.63 -0.21 -1.48
N THR A 132 -2.73 -0.85 -0.32
CA THR A 132 -2.24 -0.27 0.95
C THR A 132 -0.83 -0.70 1.31
N THR A 133 -0.51 -1.99 1.19
CA THR A 133 0.67 -2.59 1.82
C THR A 133 1.65 -3.10 0.78
N ILE A 134 1.16 -3.86 -0.21
CA ILE A 134 2.01 -4.50 -1.21
C ILE A 134 2.64 -3.45 -2.13
N LEU A 135 1.92 -2.39 -2.52
CA LEU A 135 2.50 -1.29 -3.29
C LEU A 135 3.34 -0.35 -2.42
N PHE A 136 2.99 -0.18 -1.14
CA PHE A 136 3.72 0.71 -0.24
C PHE A 136 5.16 0.28 -0.01
N ALA A 137 5.38 -1.00 0.31
CA ALA A 137 6.70 -1.53 0.65
C ALA A 137 7.78 -1.29 -0.44
N PRO A 138 7.58 -1.62 -1.73
CA PRO A 138 8.58 -1.38 -2.76
C PRO A 138 8.78 0.11 -3.05
N ILE A 139 7.72 0.92 -3.02
CA ILE A 139 7.81 2.37 -3.27
C ILE A 139 8.61 3.04 -2.15
N LEU A 140 8.30 2.71 -0.89
CA LEU A 140 9.06 3.18 0.26
C LEU A 140 10.51 2.71 0.17
N GLY A 141 10.75 1.42 -0.09
CA GLY A 141 12.10 0.86 -0.20
C GLY A 141 12.96 1.55 -1.26
N ILE A 142 12.42 1.76 -2.46
CA ILE A 142 13.10 2.50 -3.53
C ILE A 142 13.38 3.94 -3.08
N GLY A 143 12.38 4.63 -2.50
CA GLY A 143 12.55 6.00 -2.02
C GLY A 143 13.58 6.12 -0.88
N SER A 144 13.65 5.14 0.02
CA SER A 144 14.65 5.07 1.09
C SER A 144 16.05 4.89 0.54
N ILE A 145 16.23 4.02 -0.47
CA ILE A 145 17.54 3.83 -1.12
C ILE A 145 17.99 5.13 -1.79
N ILE A 146 17.10 5.82 -2.51
CA ILE A 146 17.41 7.11 -3.15
C ILE A 146 17.85 8.14 -2.10
N LYS A 147 17.08 8.28 -1.01
CA LYS A 147 17.42 9.20 0.08
C LYS A 147 18.75 8.86 0.76
N ALA A 148 19.04 7.58 0.96
CA ALA A 148 20.31 7.14 1.50
C ALA A 148 21.50 7.47 0.59
N LEU A 149 21.32 7.41 -0.73
CA LEU A 149 22.35 7.81 -1.71
C LEU A 149 22.60 9.33 -1.68
N GLU A 150 21.55 10.14 -1.52
CA GLU A 150 21.66 11.61 -1.44
C GLU A 150 22.44 12.08 -0.20
N LEU A 151 22.38 11.34 0.91
CA LEU A 151 23.12 11.66 2.14
C LEU A 151 24.65 11.53 2.00
N GLY A 152 25.15 10.99 0.87
CA GLY A 152 26.59 11.00 0.55
C GLY A 152 27.48 10.21 1.52
N THR A 153 26.90 9.41 2.41
CA THR A 153 27.65 8.67 3.43
C THR A 153 28.15 7.34 2.87
N ASN A 154 29.35 6.94 3.30
CA ASN A 154 29.95 5.63 3.00
C ASN A 154 29.25 4.47 3.75
N LEU A 155 27.97 4.63 4.09
CA LEU A 155 27.16 3.69 4.89
C LEU A 155 26.25 2.81 4.02
N LEU A 156 26.29 2.96 2.69
CA LEU A 156 25.49 2.15 1.76
C LEU A 156 25.76 0.64 1.90
N TRP A 157 26.97 0.25 2.29
CA TRP A 157 27.30 -1.16 2.55
C TRP A 157 26.48 -1.75 3.71
N ILE A 158 26.05 -0.93 4.68
CA ILE A 158 25.18 -1.36 5.79
C ILE A 158 23.82 -1.80 5.25
N ILE A 159 23.28 -1.11 4.24
CA ILE A 159 22.01 -1.48 3.61
C ILE A 159 22.13 -2.87 2.98
N VAL A 160 23.23 -3.13 2.25
CA VAL A 160 23.49 -4.42 1.61
C VAL A 160 23.63 -5.54 2.65
N VAL A 161 24.43 -5.33 3.70
CA VAL A 161 24.61 -6.31 4.78
C VAL A 161 23.30 -6.58 5.50
N THR A 162 22.51 -5.55 5.78
CA THR A 162 21.19 -5.68 6.44
C THR A 162 20.24 -6.50 5.58
N PHE A 163 20.19 -6.23 4.27
CA PHE A 163 19.34 -6.98 3.34
C PHE A 163 19.71 -8.47 3.31
N ILE A 164 21.00 -8.79 3.17
CA ILE A 164 21.49 -10.19 3.18
C ILE A 164 21.14 -10.87 4.50
N SER A 165 21.35 -10.19 5.63
CA SER A 165 21.07 -10.74 6.96
C SER A 165 19.59 -11.05 7.14
N VAL A 166 18.70 -10.17 6.69
CA VAL A 166 17.24 -10.37 6.74
C VAL A 166 16.82 -11.54 5.84
N VAL A 167 17.37 -11.63 4.62
CA VAL A 167 17.07 -12.74 3.71
C VAL A 167 17.54 -14.08 4.29
N TYR A 168 18.73 -14.13 4.90
CA TYR A 168 19.25 -15.33 5.55
C TYR A 168 18.40 -15.75 6.77
N LEU A 169 17.85 -14.80 7.52
CA LEU A 169 17.04 -15.10 8.71
C LEU A 169 15.62 -15.57 8.35
N LEU A 170 15.09 -15.10 7.21
CA LEU A 170 13.76 -15.47 6.72
C LEU A 170 13.76 -16.72 5.82
N GLY A 171 14.91 -17.08 5.25
CA GLY A 171 15.11 -18.26 4.40
C GLY A 171 15.46 -19.50 5.21
#